data_AF-A0A0B4XJX9-F1
#
_entry.id   AF-A0A0B4XJX9-F1
#
_cell.length_a   1.000
_cell.length_b   1.000
_cell.length_c   1.000
_cell.angle_alpha   90.00
_cell.angle_beta   90.00
_cell.angle_gamma   90.00
#
_symmetry.space_group_name_H-M   'P 1'
#
loop_
_entity.id
_entity.type
_entity.pdbx_description
1 polymer ?
#
loop_
_entity_poly.entity_id
_entity_poly.type
_entity_poly.pdbx_seq_one_letter_code
_entity_poly.pdbx_strand_id
1 'polypeptide(L)'
;MMAWSTYLGAAVVTLAVLWWLTWRWSAAVKLPLRALAIAFLLTPWPVARDTDALGPAWVVTMFDTLVQSDADPLRAGAPLLAAILLALAVAGVIHYLRRTR
;
A
#
# COMPACT_ATOMS: atom_id res chain seq x y z
N MET A 1 14.81 1.14 13.98
CA MET A 1 15.24 2.01 12.86
C MET A 1 15.70 1.21 11.64
N MET A 2 16.64 0.25 11.76
CA MET A 2 17.13 -0.55 10.61
C MET A 2 16.03 -1.30 9.81
N ALA A 3 15.02 -1.83 10.49
CA ALA A 3 13.90 -2.54 9.84
C ALA A 3 13.10 -1.62 8.88
N TRP A 4 12.84 -0.37 9.27
CA TRP A 4 12.14 0.59 8.42
C TRP A 4 13.00 1.04 7.24
N SER A 5 14.29 1.28 7.44
CA SER A 5 15.20 1.66 6.35
C SER A 5 15.33 0.55 5.30
N THR A 6 15.46 -0.70 5.73
CA THR A 6 15.52 -1.87 4.83
C THR A 6 14.20 -2.07 4.09
N TYR A 7 13.07 -1.99 4.81
CA TYR A 7 11.75 -2.10 4.20
C TYR A 7 11.48 -0.97 3.17
N LEU A 8 11.74 0.29 3.53
CA LEU A 8 11.55 1.42 2.61
C LEU A 8 12.50 1.34 1.42
N GLY A 9 13.74 0.90 1.62
CA GLY A 9 14.68 0.63 0.52
C GLY A 9 14.12 -0.40 -0.45
N ALA A 10 13.62 -1.54 0.06
CA ALA A 10 12.98 -2.56 -0.74
C ALA A 10 11.70 -2.06 -1.44
N ALA A 11 10.88 -1.25 -0.75
CA ALA A 11 9.67 -0.66 -1.31
C ALA A 11 10.00 0.29 -2.47
N VAL A 12 11.03 1.14 -2.33
CA VAL A 12 11.50 2.03 -3.41
C VAL A 12 11.96 1.23 -4.62
N VAL A 13 12.79 0.20 -4.42
CA VAL A 13 13.24 -0.68 -5.51
C VAL A 13 12.05 -1.35 -6.19
N THR A 14 11.10 -1.88 -5.41
CA THR A 14 9.88 -2.52 -5.92
C THR A 14 9.05 -1.55 -6.76
N LEU A 15 8.84 -0.33 -6.26
CA LEU A 15 8.12 0.72 -6.98
C LEU A 15 8.86 1.16 -8.24
N ALA A 16 10.19 1.24 -8.21
CA ALA A 16 11.01 1.58 -9.38
C ALA A 16 10.90 0.50 -10.47
N VAL A 17 10.99 -0.78 -10.09
CA VAL A 17 10.80 -1.92 -11.01
C VAL A 17 9.39 -1.91 -11.58
N LEU A 18 8.36 -1.73 -10.75
CA LEU A 18 6.98 -1.59 -11.20
C LEU A 18 6.84 -0.42 -12.18
N TRP A 19 7.46 0.71 -11.88
CA TRP A 19 7.41 1.90 -12.73
C TRP A 19 8.03 1.64 -14.09
N TRP A 20 9.19 0.98 -14.12
CA TRP A 20 9.87 0.58 -15.34
C TRP A 20 9.04 -0.42 -16.15
N LEU A 21 8.48 -1.45 -15.51
CA LEU A 21 7.65 -2.46 -16.15
C LEU A 21 6.37 -1.86 -16.79
N THR A 22 5.70 -0.96 -16.08
CA THR A 22 4.43 -0.38 -16.54
C THR A 22 4.63 0.90 -17.37
N TRP A 23 5.87 1.26 -17.76
CA TRP A 23 6.16 2.50 -18.49
C TRP A 23 5.38 2.59 -19.81
N ARG A 24 5.31 1.48 -20.57
CA ARG A 24 4.64 1.38 -21.88
C ARG A 24 3.14 1.10 -21.80
N TRP A 25 2.60 0.88 -20.61
CA TRP A 25 1.20 0.49 -20.43
C TRP A 25 0.28 1.70 -20.61
N SER A 26 -0.98 1.42 -20.94
CA SER A 26 -2.01 2.46 -21.04
C SER A 26 -2.20 3.18 -19.70
N ALA A 27 -2.56 4.46 -19.76
CA ALA A 27 -2.81 5.27 -18.57
C ALA A 27 -3.88 4.63 -17.67
N ALA A 28 -4.92 4.05 -18.27
CA ALA A 28 -6.03 3.41 -17.56
C ALA A 28 -5.59 2.24 -16.67
N VAL A 29 -4.51 1.52 -17.02
CA VAL A 29 -4.02 0.37 -16.24
C VAL A 29 -2.86 0.78 -15.33
N LYS A 30 -1.90 1.57 -15.81
CA LYS A 30 -0.70 1.90 -15.02
C LYS A 30 -0.99 2.79 -13.81
N LEU A 31 -1.95 3.72 -13.92
CA LEU A 31 -2.30 4.63 -12.84
C LEU A 31 -2.89 3.89 -11.62
N PRO A 32 -3.95 3.07 -11.76
CA PRO A 32 -4.50 2.34 -10.62
C PRO A 32 -3.51 1.32 -10.06
N LEU A 33 -2.72 0.64 -10.91
CA LEU A 33 -1.74 -0.34 -10.45
C LEU A 33 -0.64 0.30 -9.59
N ARG A 34 -0.11 1.46 -10.01
CA ARG A 34 0.90 2.20 -9.22
C ARG A 34 0.30 2.76 -7.94
N ALA A 35 -0.92 3.31 -7.99
CA ALA A 35 -1.62 3.81 -6.82
C ALA A 35 -1.87 2.71 -5.78
N LEU A 36 -2.33 1.54 -6.24
CA LEU A 36 -2.50 0.34 -5.42
C LEU A 36 -1.18 -0.06 -4.77
N ALA A 37 -0.09 -0.20 -5.54
CA ALA A 37 1.20 -0.62 -5.02
C ALA A 37 1.76 0.37 -3.98
N ILE A 38 1.60 1.68 -4.21
CA ILE A 38 2.01 2.73 -3.27
C ILE A 38 1.21 2.61 -1.96
N ALA A 39 -0.12 2.55 -2.04
CA ALA A 39 -0.96 2.41 -0.86
C ALA A 39 -0.66 1.12 -0.10
N PHE A 40 -0.52 0.00 -0.83
CA PHE A 40 -0.24 -1.30 -0.22
C PHE A 40 1.09 -1.33 0.51
N LEU A 41 2.16 -0.83 -0.11
CA LEU A 41 3.51 -0.89 0.47
C LEU A 41 3.76 0.17 1.54
N LEU A 42 3.18 1.36 1.41
CA LEU A 42 3.58 2.52 2.20
C LEU A 42 2.57 2.91 3.29
N THR A 43 1.47 2.18 3.46
CA THR A 43 0.52 2.43 4.57
C THR A 43 1.05 1.81 5.87
N PRO A 44 1.43 2.60 6.89
CA PRO A 44 1.85 2.07 8.17
C PRO A 44 0.65 1.84 9.10
N TRP A 45 0.80 0.92 10.07
CA TRP A 45 -0.15 0.71 11.15
C TRP A 45 0.56 0.20 12.42
N PRO A 46 0.07 0.49 13.65
CA PRO A 46 0.63 -0.07 14.88
C PRO A 46 0.67 -1.59 14.85
N VAL A 47 1.80 -2.18 15.26
CA VAL A 47 1.96 -3.65 15.28
C VAL A 47 1.09 -4.25 16.38
N ALA A 48 1.02 -3.63 17.56
CA ALA A 48 0.12 -3.99 18.65
C ALA A 48 -0.63 -2.76 19.17
N ARG A 49 -1.68 -2.96 19.98
CA ARG A 49 -2.47 -1.88 20.57
C ARG A 49 -1.70 -1.06 21.60
N ASP A 50 -0.79 -1.69 22.32
CA ASP A 50 -0.06 -1.10 23.46
C ASP A 50 1.37 -0.67 23.09
N THR A 51 1.68 -0.59 21.79
CA THR A 51 3.02 -0.23 21.31
C THR A 51 2.96 0.89 20.29
N ASP A 52 3.85 1.86 20.41
CA ASP A 52 4.06 2.90 19.38
C ASP A 52 4.83 2.38 18.15
N ALA A 53 5.22 1.11 18.16
CA ALA A 53 5.91 0.49 17.04
C ALA A 53 4.95 0.33 15.85
N LEU A 54 5.28 0.99 14.74
CA LEU A 54 4.58 0.84 13.47
C LEU A 54 5.22 -0.26 12.62
N GLY A 55 4.37 -0.97 11.88
CA GLY A 55 4.77 -1.86 10.78
C GLY A 55 3.96 -1.54 9.51
N PRO A 56 4.32 -2.13 8.36
CA PRO A 56 3.49 -2.04 7.17
C PRO A 56 2.13 -2.70 7.42
N ALA A 57 1.04 -2.01 7.11
CA ALA A 57 -0.31 -2.47 7.46
C ALA A 57 -0.64 -3.83 6.83
N TRP A 58 -0.11 -4.13 5.63
CA TRP A 58 -0.30 -5.44 4.99
C TRP A 58 0.41 -6.57 5.74
N VAL A 59 1.61 -6.32 6.30
CA VAL A 59 2.34 -7.30 7.13
C VAL A 59 1.59 -7.53 8.42
N VAL A 60 1.14 -6.46 9.07
CA VAL A 60 0.37 -6.55 10.32
C VAL A 60 -0.92 -7.32 10.09
N THR A 61 -1.64 -7.04 9.00
CA THR A 61 -2.87 -7.76 8.63
C THR A 61 -2.58 -9.25 8.35
N MET A 62 -1.52 -9.56 7.61
CA MET A 62 -1.13 -10.96 7.34
C MET A 62 -0.74 -11.69 8.63
N PHE A 63 -0.04 -11.03 9.55
CA PHE A 63 0.35 -11.61 10.82
C PHE A 63 -0.87 -11.83 11.74
N ASP A 64 -1.75 -10.83 11.83
CA ASP A 64 -2.99 -10.90 12.61
C ASP A 64 -3.96 -11.96 12.05
N THR A 65 -3.94 -12.25 10.74
CA THR A 65 -4.79 -13.29 10.11
C THR A 65 -4.21 -14.69 10.17
N LEU A 66 -2.91 -14.84 9.91
CA LEU A 66 -2.29 -16.14 9.69
C LEU A 66 -1.65 -16.72 10.95
N VAL A 67 -1.24 -15.87 11.89
CA VAL A 67 -0.44 -16.28 13.05
C VAL A 67 -1.21 -16.14 14.36
N GLN A 68 -1.99 -15.07 14.53
CA GLN A 68 -2.74 -14.83 15.76
C GLN A 68 -4.20 -15.26 15.61
N SER A 69 -4.61 -16.32 16.30
CA SER A 69 -5.98 -16.83 16.26
C SER A 69 -7.02 -15.92 16.94
N ASP A 70 -6.59 -15.08 17.89
CA ASP A 70 -7.49 -14.19 18.67
C ASP A 70 -7.35 -12.69 18.31
N ALA A 71 -6.49 -12.35 17.35
CA ALA A 71 -6.34 -10.98 16.89
C ALA A 71 -7.48 -10.58 15.95
N ASP A 72 -7.79 -9.29 15.88
CA ASP A 72 -8.74 -8.73 14.90
C ASP A 72 -7.98 -8.29 13.63
N PRO A 73 -8.10 -9.03 12.51
CA PRO A 73 -7.46 -8.70 11.25
C PRO A 73 -7.82 -7.32 10.70
N LEU A 74 -9.05 -6.89 10.95
CA LEU A 74 -9.57 -5.65 10.39
C LEU A 74 -8.97 -4.43 11.07
N ARG A 75 -8.33 -4.59 12.24
CA ARG A 75 -7.61 -3.51 12.92
C ARG A 75 -6.59 -2.84 12.00
N ALA A 76 -5.76 -3.62 11.30
CA ALA A 76 -4.80 -3.13 10.31
C ALA A 76 -5.34 -3.23 8.88
N GLY A 77 -6.25 -4.17 8.62
CA GLY A 77 -6.82 -4.40 7.29
C GLY A 77 -7.76 -3.29 6.84
N ALA A 78 -8.63 -2.77 7.72
CA ALA A 78 -9.56 -1.70 7.40
C ALA A 78 -8.85 -0.39 6.96
N PRO A 79 -7.85 0.15 7.69
CA PRO A 79 -7.12 1.33 7.24
C PRO A 79 -6.33 1.09 5.95
N LEU A 80 -5.78 -0.12 5.75
CA LEU A 80 -5.14 -0.50 4.50
C LEU A 80 -6.13 -0.48 3.31
N LEU A 81 -7.31 -1.08 3.47
CA LEU A 81 -8.36 -1.06 2.46
C LEU A 81 -8.83 0.37 2.17
N ALA A 82 -9.01 1.19 3.20
CA ALA A 82 -9.39 2.59 3.04
C ALA A 82 -8.32 3.37 2.25
N ALA A 83 -7.04 3.18 2.55
CA ALA A 83 -5.93 3.79 1.82
C ALA A 83 -5.89 3.34 0.36
N ILE A 84 -6.12 2.05 0.08
CA ILE A 84 -6.20 1.51 -1.28
C ILE A 84 -7.38 2.14 -2.04
N LEU A 85 -8.57 2.16 -1.45
CA LEU A 85 -9.76 2.74 -2.07
C LEU A 85 -9.56 4.23 -2.38
N LEU A 86 -8.97 4.99 -1.45
CA LEU A 86 -8.63 6.39 -1.65
C LEU A 86 -7.63 6.57 -2.79
N ALA A 87 -6.55 5.77 -2.81
CA ALA A 87 -5.54 5.83 -3.85
C ALA A 87 -6.12 5.51 -5.24
N LEU A 88 -7.02 4.53 -5.34
CA LEU A 88 -7.72 4.19 -6.57
C LEU A 88 -8.69 5.30 -7.01
N ALA A 89 -9.43 5.92 -6.07
CA ALA A 89 -10.29 7.06 -6.37
C ALA A 89 -9.48 8.23 -6.93
N VAL A 90 -8.36 8.58 -6.30
CA VAL A 90 -7.44 9.62 -6.79
C VAL A 90 -6.90 9.27 -8.17
N ALA A 91 -6.49 8.03 -8.41
CA ALA A 91 -6.02 7.58 -9.72
C ALA A 91 -7.10 7.71 -10.79
N GLY A 92 -8.36 7.38 -10.47
CA GLY A 92 -9.52 7.54 -11.34
C GLY A 92 -9.80 9.00 -11.68
N VAL A 93 -9.77 9.89 -10.69
CA VAL A 93 -9.92 11.34 -10.90
C VAL A 93 -8.81 11.87 -11.80
N ILE A 94 -7.55 11.51 -11.55
CA ILE A 94 -6.41 11.93 -12.40
C ILE A 94 -6.58 11.42 -13.83
N HIS A 95 -7.02 10.17 -13.99
CA HIS A 95 -7.25 9.59 -15.32
C HIS A 95 -8.35 10.35 -16.07
N TYR A 96 -9.46 10.65 -15.40
CA TYR A 96 -10.56 11.43 -15.96
C TYR A 96 -10.12 12.84 -16.39
N LEU A 97 -9.41 13.56 -15.52
CA LEU A 97 -8.91 14.91 -15.81
C LEU A 97 -7.92 14.95 -16.99
N ARG A 98 -7.13 13.88 -17.17
CA ARG A 98 -6.20 13.75 -18.31
C ARG A 98 -6.89 13.38 -19.62
N ARG A 99 -8.11 12.84 -19.59
CA ARG A 99 -8.88 12.50 -20.79
C ARG A 99 -9.63 13.72 -21.35
N THR A 100 -9.98 14.68 -20.50
CA THR A 100 -10.74 15.88 -20.87
C THR A 100 -9.86 17.02 -21.39
N ARG A 101 -8.52 16.92 -21.24
CA ARG A 101 -7.54 17.81 -21.87
C ARG A 101 -7.04 17.19 -23.17
#